data_AF-A0AAU7ZCC8-F1
#
_entry.id   AF-A0AAU7ZCC8-F1
#
_cell.length_a   1.000
_cell.length_b   1.000
_cell.length_c   1.000
_cell.angle_alpha   90.00
_cell.angle_beta   90.00
_cell.angle_gamma   90.00
#
_symmetry.space_group_name_H-M   'P 1'
#
loop_
_entity.id
_entity.type
_entity.pdbx_description
1 polymer ?
#
loop_
_entity_poly.entity_id
_entity_poly.type
_entity_poly.pdbx_seq_one_letter_code
_entity_poly.pdbx_strand_id
1 'polypeptide(L)'
;MKKNNGLYKWKVAVIAGAAILLLMELLLTLFTIDFVEWLCTLVITSIFICSLLLACYKKRLTAGAAIAIMIVCCVTTWVVLKKRNEIRTNTRWFFGSKRYKAQVLATGATNDGQLKHMEWDGWGFPGAGDTVVYLVFDPSDSLSTGARGNSHGKFAGIPCEVPLVNRLEDHWYTVLFYTDTDWHHCA
;
A
#
# COMPACT_ATOMS: atom_id res chain seq x y z
N MET A 1 -36.02 23.62 27.75
CA MET A 1 -34.79 22.80 27.54
C MET A 1 -34.02 23.34 26.33
N LYS A 2 -32.95 24.12 26.55
CA LYS A 2 -32.06 24.58 25.45
C LYS A 2 -31.12 23.42 25.08
N LYS A 3 -31.30 22.84 23.88
CA LYS A 3 -30.47 21.76 23.36
C LYS A 3 -29.02 22.27 23.23
N ASN A 4 -28.09 21.56 23.84
CA ASN A 4 -26.69 21.98 23.99
C ASN A 4 -25.92 21.81 22.66
N ASN A 5 -26.24 22.65 21.67
CA ASN A 5 -25.78 22.53 20.29
C ASN A 5 -24.25 22.66 20.13
N GLY A 6 -23.57 23.32 21.08
CA GLY A 6 -22.10 23.44 21.09
C GLY A 6 -21.39 22.11 21.36
N LEU A 7 -21.96 21.26 22.24
CA LEU A 7 -21.38 19.96 22.58
C LEU A 7 -21.57 18.92 21.46
N TYR A 8 -22.56 19.10 20.60
CA TYR A 8 -22.77 18.24 19.43
C TYR A 8 -21.79 18.59 18.30
N LYS A 9 -21.61 19.89 18.01
CA LYS A 9 -20.74 20.37 16.93
C LYS A 9 -19.27 19.93 17.06
N TRP A 10 -18.71 19.94 18.26
CA TRP A 10 -17.29 19.56 18.44
C TRP A 10 -17.07 18.04 18.36
N LYS A 11 -18.03 17.21 18.82
CA LYS A 11 -17.93 15.75 18.66
C LYS A 11 -17.90 15.37 17.18
N VAL A 12 -18.77 15.98 16.39
CA VAL A 12 -18.79 15.82 14.92
C VAL A 12 -17.46 16.27 14.32
N ALA A 13 -16.89 17.40 14.77
CA ALA A 13 -15.60 17.87 14.28
C ALA A 13 -14.43 16.92 14.62
N VAL A 14 -14.40 16.32 15.81
CA VAL A 14 -13.35 15.35 16.20
C VAL A 14 -13.47 14.06 15.39
N ILE A 15 -14.69 13.54 15.22
CA ILE A 15 -14.93 12.34 14.41
C ILE A 15 -14.58 12.59 12.94
N ALA A 16 -15.01 13.73 12.39
CA ALA A 16 -14.66 14.13 11.03
C ALA A 16 -13.15 14.30 10.85
N GLY A 17 -12.46 14.91 11.82
CA GLY A 17 -11.00 15.02 11.82
C GLY A 17 -10.31 13.66 11.80
N ALA A 18 -10.70 12.75 12.70
CA ALA A 18 -10.18 11.39 12.72
C ALA A 18 -10.41 10.65 11.40
N ALA A 19 -11.62 10.75 10.83
CA ALA A 19 -11.94 10.14 9.55
C ALA A 19 -11.12 10.72 8.38
N ILE A 20 -10.91 12.04 8.35
CA ILE A 20 -10.08 12.70 7.35
C ILE A 20 -8.62 12.26 7.46
N LEU A 21 -8.10 12.10 8.68
CA LEU A 21 -6.73 11.63 8.90
C LEU A 21 -6.54 10.20 8.43
N LEU A 22 -7.47 9.30 8.79
CA LEU A 22 -7.45 7.91 8.31
C LEU A 22 -7.57 7.84 6.78
N LEU A 23 -8.41 8.68 6.18
CA LEU A 23 -8.54 8.76 4.72
C LEU A 23 -7.26 9.29 4.06
N MET A 24 -6.63 10.31 4.64
CA MET A 24 -5.36 10.85 4.14
C MET A 24 -4.23 9.84 4.26
N GLU A 25 -4.14 9.12 5.38
CA GLU A 25 -3.18 8.04 5.58
C GLU A 25 -3.38 6.95 4.53
N LEU A 26 -4.62 6.51 4.30
CA LEU A 26 -4.95 5.56 3.24
C LEU A 26 -4.52 6.08 1.85
N LEU A 27 -4.80 7.35 1.53
CA LEU A 27 -4.41 7.93 0.24
C LEU A 27 -2.89 8.02 0.07
N LEU A 28 -2.15 8.35 1.13
CA LEU A 28 -0.69 8.34 1.09
C LEU A 28 -0.17 6.94 0.79
N THR A 29 -0.67 5.92 1.51
CA THR A 29 -0.31 4.52 1.29
C THR A 29 -0.57 4.02 -0.14
N LEU A 30 -1.53 4.63 -0.84
CA LEU A 30 -1.84 4.27 -2.22
C LEU A 30 -0.93 4.94 -3.26
N PHE A 31 -0.42 6.14 -2.98
CA PHE A 31 0.16 7.00 -4.02
C PHE A 31 1.60 7.44 -3.77
N THR A 32 2.18 7.26 -2.59
CA THR A 32 3.52 7.78 -2.28
C THR A 32 4.60 6.71 -2.12
N ILE A 33 5.83 7.15 -2.38
CA ILE A 33 7.08 6.41 -2.21
C ILE A 33 7.41 6.37 -0.72
N ASP A 34 7.91 5.22 -0.26
CA ASP A 34 8.02 4.80 1.15
C ASP A 34 8.47 5.90 2.11
N PHE A 35 9.55 6.64 1.82
CA PHE A 35 10.09 7.64 2.77
C PHE A 35 9.17 8.85 2.98
N VAL A 36 8.53 9.34 1.91
CA VAL A 36 7.60 10.48 2.00
C VAL A 36 6.35 10.07 2.76
N GLU A 37 5.88 8.83 2.57
CA GLU A 37 4.77 8.27 3.36
C GLU A 37 5.10 8.23 4.85
N TRP A 38 6.28 7.71 5.22
CA TRP A 38 6.69 7.63 6.62
C TRP A 38 6.74 9.01 7.29
N LEU A 39 7.35 9.99 6.63
CA LEU A 39 7.42 11.36 7.14
C LEU A 39 6.04 12.00 7.27
N CYS A 40 5.19 11.89 6.25
CA CYS A 40 3.84 12.43 6.29
C CYS A 40 3.00 11.77 7.39
N THR A 41 3.09 10.45 7.54
CA THR A 41 2.37 9.69 8.57
C THR A 41 2.78 10.14 9.97
N LEU A 42 4.08 10.32 10.22
CA LEU A 42 4.59 10.81 11.51
C LEU A 42 4.10 12.24 11.84
N VAL A 43 4.09 13.15 10.87
CA VAL A 43 3.61 14.53 11.07
C VAL A 43 2.10 14.54 11.35
N ILE A 44 1.32 13.80 10.55
CA ILE A 44 -0.14 13.74 10.64
C ILE A 44 -0.58 13.17 12.00
N THR A 45 0.02 12.04 12.41
CA THR A 45 -0.25 11.41 13.70
C THR A 45 0.14 12.31 14.87
N SER A 46 1.28 13.00 14.79
CA SER A 46 1.72 13.96 15.82
C SER A 46 0.74 15.12 16.01
N ILE A 47 0.26 15.72 14.91
CA ILE A 47 -0.73 16.80 14.96
C ILE A 47 -2.04 16.31 15.60
N PHE A 48 -2.47 15.10 15.24
CA PHE A 48 -3.70 14.54 15.80
C PHE A 48 -3.59 14.26 17.29
N ILE A 49 -2.49 13.66 17.74
CA ILE A 49 -2.21 13.43 19.17
C ILE A 49 -2.25 14.76 19.94
N CYS A 50 -1.56 15.79 19.42
CA CYS A 50 -1.59 17.13 20.01
C CYS A 50 -3.01 17.70 20.12
N SER A 51 -3.84 17.50 19.08
CA SER A 51 -5.23 17.96 19.07
C SER A 51 -6.10 17.23 20.12
N LEU A 52 -5.90 15.93 20.32
CA LEU A 52 -6.59 15.14 21.33
C LEU A 52 -6.19 15.54 22.75
N LEU A 53 -4.88 15.76 22.98
CA LEU A 53 -4.36 16.24 24.27
C LEU A 53 -4.92 17.63 24.60
N LEU A 54 -4.98 18.55 23.64
CA LEU A 54 -5.61 19.85 23.79
C LEU A 54 -7.11 19.76 24.11
N ALA A 55 -7.84 18.81 23.49
CA ALA A 55 -9.25 18.58 23.76
C ALA A 55 -9.51 18.01 25.17
N CYS A 56 -8.62 17.15 25.66
CA CYS A 56 -8.60 16.65 27.04
C CYS A 56 -8.28 17.78 28.03
N TYR A 57 -7.25 18.58 27.76
CA TYR A 57 -6.86 19.71 28.62
C TYR A 57 -8.00 20.72 28.78
N LYS A 58 -8.72 21.01 27.68
CA LYS A 58 -9.89 21.91 27.70
C LYS A 58 -11.14 21.28 28.33
N LYS A 59 -11.04 20.08 28.93
CA LYS A 59 -12.15 19.27 29.50
C LYS A 59 -13.31 19.05 28.53
N ARG A 60 -13.05 19.11 27.22
CA ARG A 60 -14.06 18.90 26.18
C ARG A 60 -14.28 17.42 25.94
N LEU A 61 -13.20 16.63 25.97
CA LEU A 61 -13.21 15.18 25.85
C LEU A 61 -12.87 14.54 27.20
N THR A 62 -13.54 13.43 27.52
CA THR A 62 -13.13 12.61 28.68
C THR A 62 -11.85 11.87 28.33
N ALA A 63 -10.95 11.72 29.31
CA ALA A 63 -9.69 11.00 29.12
C ALA A 63 -9.92 9.59 28.54
N GLY A 64 -10.96 8.89 29.01
CA GLY A 64 -11.34 7.58 28.48
C GLY A 64 -11.72 7.60 26.99
N ALA A 65 -12.41 8.64 26.51
CA ALA A 65 -12.74 8.76 25.09
C ALA A 65 -11.51 9.09 24.22
N ALA A 66 -10.57 9.91 24.72
CA ALA A 66 -9.28 10.12 24.04
C ALA A 66 -8.48 8.83 23.92
N ILE A 67 -8.36 8.09 25.01
CA ILE A 67 -7.63 6.83 25.05
C ILE A 67 -8.26 5.82 24.08
N ALA A 68 -9.60 5.70 24.07
CA ALA A 68 -10.29 4.81 23.14
C ALA A 68 -10.02 5.19 21.67
N ILE A 69 -10.10 6.48 21.32
CA ILE A 69 -9.80 6.96 19.96
C ILE A 69 -8.34 6.66 19.59
N MET A 70 -7.40 6.93 20.49
CA MET A 70 -5.98 6.63 20.29
C MET A 70 -5.74 5.15 20.02
N ILE A 71 -6.33 4.27 20.83
CA ILE A 71 -6.21 2.81 20.64
C ILE A 71 -6.75 2.41 19.27
N VAL A 72 -7.93 2.90 18.88
CA VAL A 72 -8.51 2.60 17.57
C VAL A 72 -7.57 3.05 16.46
N CYS A 73 -7.08 4.29 16.49
CA CYS A 73 -6.15 4.80 15.49
C CYS A 73 -4.85 4.00 15.42
N CYS A 74 -4.23 3.68 16.57
CA CYS A 74 -3.01 2.89 16.60
C CYS A 74 -3.21 1.48 16.02
N VAL A 75 -4.32 0.82 16.37
CA VAL A 75 -4.64 -0.52 15.84
C VAL A 75 -4.91 -0.45 14.34
N THR A 76 -5.66 0.55 13.86
CA THR A 76 -5.93 0.69 12.43
C THR A 76 -4.66 0.97 11.64
N THR A 77 -3.83 1.92 12.08
CA THR A 77 -2.55 2.23 11.45
C THR A 77 -1.64 0.99 11.43
N TRP A 78 -1.54 0.26 12.53
CA TRP A 78 -0.74 -0.97 12.59
C TRP A 78 -1.20 -2.02 11.56
N VAL A 79 -2.51 -2.25 11.44
CA VAL A 79 -3.06 -3.20 10.46
C VAL A 79 -2.79 -2.75 9.04
N VAL A 80 -2.99 -1.47 8.73
CA VAL A 80 -2.72 -0.88 7.41
C VAL A 80 -1.24 -1.01 7.05
N LEU A 81 -0.34 -0.67 7.96
CA LEU A 81 1.10 -0.78 7.75
C LEU A 81 1.54 -2.24 7.52
N LYS A 82 1.02 -3.19 8.33
CA LYS A 82 1.35 -4.61 8.18
C LYS A 82 0.90 -5.19 6.85
N LYS A 83 -0.21 -4.69 6.29
CA LYS A 83 -0.80 -5.17 5.03
C LYS A 83 -0.65 -4.17 3.89
N ARG A 84 0.25 -3.20 4.03
CA ARG A 84 0.44 -2.08 3.12
C ARG A 84 0.58 -2.51 1.67
N ASN A 85 1.51 -3.42 1.40
CA ASN A 85 1.79 -3.86 0.02
C ASN A 85 0.58 -4.58 -0.60
N GLU A 86 -0.08 -5.46 0.14
CA GLU A 86 -1.29 -6.15 -0.34
C GLU A 86 -2.43 -5.16 -0.60
N ILE A 87 -2.69 -4.21 0.31
CA ILE A 87 -3.72 -3.18 0.17
C ILE A 87 -3.42 -2.28 -1.03
N ARG A 88 -2.18 -1.78 -1.14
CA ARG A 88 -1.74 -0.91 -2.23
C ARG A 88 -1.88 -1.60 -3.57
N THR A 89 -1.35 -2.81 -3.69
CA THR A 89 -1.40 -3.59 -4.94
C THR A 89 -2.84 -3.90 -5.34
N ASN A 90 -3.67 -4.42 -4.41
CA ASN A 90 -5.05 -4.77 -4.71
C ASN A 90 -5.90 -3.55 -5.07
N THR A 91 -5.70 -2.42 -4.38
CA THR A 91 -6.44 -1.19 -4.65
C THR A 91 -6.04 -0.59 -6.00
N ARG A 92 -4.74 -0.53 -6.28
CA ARG A 92 -4.21 -0.04 -7.56
C ARG A 92 -4.65 -0.92 -8.74
N TRP A 93 -4.72 -2.23 -8.53
CA TRP A 93 -5.30 -3.15 -9.49
C TRP A 93 -6.80 -2.91 -9.69
N PHE A 94 -7.56 -2.80 -8.61
CA PHE A 94 -9.01 -2.61 -8.67
C PHE A 94 -9.41 -1.37 -9.49
N PHE A 95 -8.75 -0.23 -9.25
CA PHE A 95 -9.04 1.01 -9.96
C PHE A 95 -8.37 1.11 -11.34
N GLY A 96 -7.20 0.49 -11.51
CA GLY A 96 -6.34 0.71 -12.69
C GLY A 96 -6.24 -0.46 -13.67
N SER A 97 -6.78 -1.63 -13.36
CA SER A 97 -6.55 -2.88 -14.09
C SER A 97 -6.75 -2.73 -15.59
N LYS A 98 -7.85 -2.13 -16.05
CA LYS A 98 -8.12 -1.92 -17.49
C LYS A 98 -6.98 -1.21 -18.21
N ARG A 99 -6.45 -0.14 -17.61
CA ARG A 99 -5.35 0.64 -18.19
C ARG A 99 -4.05 -0.17 -18.18
N TYR A 100 -3.73 -0.81 -17.07
CA TYR A 100 -2.51 -1.62 -16.94
C TYR A 100 -2.51 -2.83 -17.87
N LYS A 101 -3.63 -3.53 -17.98
CA LYS A 101 -3.79 -4.63 -18.93
C LYS A 101 -3.55 -4.19 -20.36
N ALA A 102 -4.14 -3.06 -20.76
CA ALA A 102 -3.92 -2.49 -22.08
C ALA A 102 -2.45 -2.13 -22.32
N GLN A 103 -1.77 -1.54 -21.33
CA GLN A 103 -0.35 -1.20 -21.43
C GLN A 103 0.54 -2.43 -21.59
N VAL A 104 0.40 -3.44 -20.73
CA VAL A 104 1.19 -4.68 -20.80
C VAL A 104 0.94 -5.44 -22.10
N LEU A 105 -0.31 -5.51 -22.55
CA LEU A 105 -0.64 -6.20 -23.80
C LEU A 105 -0.14 -5.43 -25.03
N ALA A 106 -0.05 -4.10 -24.94
CA ALA A 106 0.48 -3.23 -25.99
C ALA A 106 2.01 -3.24 -26.06
N THR A 107 2.71 -3.58 -24.98
CA THR A 107 4.13 -3.97 -25.05
C THR A 107 4.20 -5.15 -26.04
N GLY A 108 4.86 -4.92 -27.18
CA GLY A 108 4.92 -5.88 -28.30
C GLY A 108 5.47 -7.24 -27.87
N ALA A 109 5.46 -8.22 -28.78
CA ALA A 109 5.99 -9.55 -28.47
C ALA A 109 7.43 -9.44 -27.97
N THR A 110 7.62 -9.65 -26.66
CA THR A 110 8.91 -10.00 -26.08
C THR A 110 9.32 -11.32 -26.72
N ASN A 111 10.58 -11.43 -27.15
CA ASN A 111 11.13 -12.57 -27.90
C ASN A 111 10.53 -13.92 -27.47
N ASP A 112 10.25 -14.80 -28.44
CA ASP A 112 9.53 -16.07 -28.27
C ASP A 112 9.88 -16.78 -26.94
N GLY A 113 8.93 -16.76 -26.00
CA GLY A 113 9.03 -17.40 -24.68
C GLY A 113 9.15 -16.48 -23.47
N GLN A 114 9.31 -15.17 -23.65
CA GLN A 114 9.30 -14.20 -22.54
C GLN A 114 7.87 -13.76 -22.17
N LEU A 115 7.60 -13.69 -20.86
CA LEU A 115 6.32 -13.18 -20.35
C LEU A 115 6.21 -11.68 -20.62
N LYS A 116 5.02 -11.22 -21.02
CA LYS A 116 4.76 -9.79 -21.18
C LYS A 116 4.75 -9.13 -19.81
N HIS A 117 5.50 -8.05 -19.66
CA HIS A 117 5.62 -7.37 -18.37
C HIS A 117 5.79 -5.86 -18.54
N MET A 118 5.54 -5.14 -17.45
CA MET A 118 5.92 -3.73 -17.29
C MET A 118 6.29 -3.47 -15.84
N GLU A 119 7.12 -2.49 -15.58
CA GLU A 119 7.36 -2.01 -14.22
C GLU A 119 6.04 -1.48 -13.63
N TRP A 120 5.65 -2.05 -12.49
CA TRP A 120 4.43 -1.69 -11.77
C TRP A 120 4.75 -0.71 -10.64
N ASP A 121 5.75 -1.06 -9.83
CA ASP A 121 6.11 -0.38 -8.60
C ASP A 121 7.61 -0.49 -8.35
N GLY A 122 8.14 0.40 -7.51
CA GLY A 122 9.53 0.33 -7.09
C GLY A 122 9.77 1.15 -5.83
N TRP A 123 10.74 0.72 -5.04
CA TRP A 123 11.24 1.45 -3.88
C TRP A 123 12.70 1.06 -3.62
N GLY A 124 13.45 1.99 -3.04
CA GLY A 124 14.86 1.78 -2.76
C GLY A 124 15.39 2.87 -1.85
N PHE A 125 16.55 2.62 -1.26
CA PHE A 125 17.27 3.63 -0.49
C PHE A 125 18.68 3.78 -1.08
N PRO A 126 19.20 5.00 -1.26
CA PRO A 126 20.55 5.20 -1.77
C PRO A 126 21.57 4.40 -0.95
N GLY A 127 22.30 3.49 -1.62
CA GLY A 127 23.31 2.62 -0.99
C GLY A 127 22.78 1.32 -0.36
N ALA A 128 21.46 1.08 -0.36
CA ALA A 128 20.86 -0.21 0.03
C ALA A 128 20.28 -0.98 -1.17
N GLY A 129 20.31 -0.37 -2.36
CA GLY A 129 19.84 -0.87 -3.65
C GLY A 129 18.33 -0.77 -3.87
N ASP A 130 17.91 -1.10 -5.09
CA ASP A 130 16.53 -0.87 -5.56
C ASP A 130 15.72 -2.18 -5.62
N THR A 131 14.49 -2.12 -5.14
CA THR A 131 13.48 -3.19 -5.24
C THR A 131 12.45 -2.79 -6.26
N VAL A 132 12.17 -3.67 -7.22
CA VAL A 132 11.25 -3.40 -8.33
C VAL A 132 10.18 -4.48 -8.39
N VAL A 133 8.94 -4.06 -8.64
CA VAL A 133 7.80 -4.96 -8.83
C VAL A 133 7.32 -4.82 -10.26
N TYR A 134 7.28 -5.95 -10.97
CA TYR A 134 6.75 -6.03 -12.33
C TYR A 134 5.32 -6.53 -12.33
N LEU A 135 4.48 -5.92 -13.17
CA LEU A 135 3.23 -6.52 -13.63
C LEU A 135 3.55 -7.52 -14.72
N VAL A 136 3.04 -8.74 -14.62
CA VAL A 136 3.32 -9.81 -15.57
C VAL A 136 2.02 -10.44 -16.04
N PHE A 137 1.89 -10.60 -17.36
CA PHE A 137 0.85 -11.38 -17.99
C PHE A 137 1.40 -12.74 -18.40
N ASP A 138 0.81 -13.80 -17.85
CA ASP A 138 1.17 -15.19 -18.13
C ASP A 138 -0.02 -15.96 -18.72
N PRO A 139 -0.11 -16.09 -20.06
CA PRO A 139 -1.21 -16.77 -20.71
C PRO A 139 -1.25 -18.28 -20.41
N SER A 140 -0.14 -18.88 -19.96
CA SER A 140 -0.06 -20.31 -19.63
C SER A 140 -0.38 -20.63 -18.17
N ASP A 141 -0.56 -19.59 -17.33
CA ASP A 141 -0.80 -19.69 -15.89
C ASP A 141 0.28 -20.50 -15.13
N SER A 142 1.49 -20.56 -15.69
CA SER A 142 2.66 -21.26 -15.12
C SER A 142 3.09 -20.71 -13.76
N LEU A 143 2.82 -19.43 -13.48
CA LEU A 143 3.14 -18.77 -12.22
C LEU A 143 2.15 -19.06 -11.08
N SER A 144 1.02 -19.70 -11.37
CA SER A 144 -0.07 -19.93 -10.40
C SER A 144 0.36 -20.68 -9.14
N THR A 145 1.22 -21.69 -9.28
CA THR A 145 1.73 -22.49 -8.17
C THR A 145 2.61 -21.65 -7.24
N GLY A 146 3.53 -20.86 -7.81
CA GLY A 146 4.38 -19.95 -7.04
C GLY A 146 3.57 -18.92 -6.26
N ALA A 147 2.53 -18.38 -6.90
CA ALA A 147 1.67 -17.36 -6.33
C ALA A 147 0.79 -17.84 -5.17
N ARG A 148 0.36 -19.12 -5.15
CA ARG A 148 -0.44 -19.66 -4.03
C ARG A 148 0.35 -19.78 -2.72
N GLY A 149 1.66 -19.98 -2.82
CA GLY A 149 2.53 -20.19 -1.66
C GLY A 149 3.32 -18.96 -1.22
N ASN A 150 3.23 -17.83 -1.95
CA ASN A 150 4.18 -16.72 -1.83
C ASN A 150 5.63 -17.24 -1.88
N SER A 151 5.89 -18.15 -2.82
CA SER A 151 7.10 -18.98 -2.82
C SER A 151 8.26 -18.20 -3.44
N HIS A 152 9.42 -18.24 -2.80
CA HIS A 152 10.69 -17.82 -3.38
C HIS A 152 11.17 -18.86 -4.40
N GLY A 153 11.71 -18.42 -5.53
CA GLY A 153 12.33 -19.35 -6.47
C GLY A 153 12.49 -18.82 -7.89
N LYS A 154 13.04 -19.70 -8.73
CA LYS A 154 13.17 -19.52 -10.16
C LYS A 154 11.91 -20.03 -10.87
N PHE A 155 11.24 -19.17 -11.64
CA PHE A 155 10.04 -19.53 -12.39
C PHE A 155 10.27 -19.44 -13.90
N ALA A 156 9.52 -20.23 -14.66
CA ALA A 156 9.58 -20.22 -16.12
C ALA A 156 9.21 -18.83 -16.66
N GLY A 157 9.97 -18.35 -17.66
CA GLY A 157 9.76 -17.03 -18.26
C GLY A 157 10.21 -15.83 -17.42
N ILE A 158 10.68 -16.05 -16.18
CA ILE A 158 11.29 -15.03 -15.32
C ILE A 158 12.83 -15.19 -15.38
N PRO A 159 13.60 -14.12 -15.64
CA PRO A 159 15.06 -14.18 -15.88
C PRO A 159 15.90 -14.43 -14.62
N CYS A 160 15.43 -14.05 -13.45
CA CYS A 160 16.14 -14.25 -12.18
C CYS A 160 15.33 -15.11 -11.20
N GLU A 161 15.97 -15.56 -10.11
CA GLU A 161 15.26 -16.04 -8.94
C GLU A 161 14.61 -14.85 -8.24
N VAL A 162 13.35 -15.01 -7.84
CA VAL A 162 12.54 -13.91 -7.30
C VAL A 162 11.96 -14.34 -5.94
N PRO A 163 11.96 -13.44 -4.95
CA PRO A 163 11.43 -13.76 -3.62
C PRO A 163 9.92 -13.89 -3.55
N LEU A 164 9.19 -13.23 -4.44
CA LEU A 164 7.74 -13.20 -4.35
C LEU A 164 7.10 -13.10 -5.72
N VAL A 165 6.19 -14.03 -5.97
CA VAL A 165 5.17 -13.96 -7.01
C VAL A 165 3.83 -13.90 -6.32
N ASN A 166 2.96 -12.98 -6.71
CA ASN A 166 1.61 -12.85 -6.16
C ASN A 166 0.60 -12.74 -7.30
N ARG A 167 -0.56 -13.39 -7.16
CA ARG A 167 -1.62 -13.42 -8.18
C ARG A 167 -2.62 -12.32 -7.91
N LEU A 168 -2.95 -11.53 -8.92
CA LEU A 168 -3.96 -10.47 -8.84
C LEU A 168 -5.29 -10.90 -9.44
N GLU A 169 -5.21 -11.63 -10.55
CA GLU A 169 -6.33 -12.16 -11.30
C GLU A 169 -5.82 -13.37 -12.11
N ASP A 170 -6.73 -14.11 -12.73
CA ASP A 170 -6.34 -15.17 -13.67
C ASP A 170 -5.38 -14.62 -14.73
N HIS A 171 -4.22 -15.28 -14.90
CA HIS A 171 -3.14 -14.88 -15.81
C HIS A 171 -2.42 -13.55 -15.49
N TRP A 172 -2.76 -12.85 -14.41
CA TRP A 172 -2.15 -11.57 -14.04
C TRP A 172 -1.45 -11.67 -12.69
N TYR A 173 -0.15 -11.38 -12.71
CA TYR A 173 0.75 -11.58 -11.59
C TYR A 173 1.56 -10.32 -11.29
N THR A 174 1.97 -10.16 -10.04
CA THR A 174 3.06 -9.26 -9.65
C THR A 174 4.28 -10.09 -9.28
N VAL A 175 5.43 -9.69 -9.77
CA VAL A 175 6.71 -10.32 -9.48
C VAL A 175 7.63 -9.30 -8.84
N LEU A 176 8.12 -9.58 -7.63
CA LEU A 176 9.04 -8.73 -6.91
C LEU A 176 10.47 -9.18 -7.18
N PHE A 177 11.32 -8.26 -7.63
CA PHE A 177 12.77 -8.41 -7.73
C PHE A 177 13.41 -7.63 -6.59
N TYR A 178 14.34 -8.26 -5.87
CA TYR A 178 14.90 -7.73 -4.64
C TYR A 178 16.35 -7.29 -4.85
N THR A 179 16.61 -6.06 -4.42
CA THR A 179 17.88 -5.31 -4.42
C THR A 179 18.77 -5.51 -5.66
N ASP A 180 18.82 -4.49 -6.51
CA ASP A 180 19.71 -4.38 -7.68
C ASP A 180 19.53 -5.54 -8.70
N THR A 181 18.35 -6.15 -8.68
CA THR A 181 17.91 -7.13 -9.67
C THR A 181 16.69 -6.62 -10.43
N ASP A 182 16.64 -6.92 -11.72
CA ASP A 182 15.56 -6.51 -12.60
C ASP A 182 15.33 -7.56 -13.71
N TRP A 183 14.44 -7.26 -14.65
CA TRP A 183 14.11 -8.21 -15.73
C TRP A 183 15.25 -8.44 -16.75
N HIS A 184 16.32 -7.68 -16.67
CA HIS A 184 17.48 -7.73 -17.57
C HIS A 184 18.79 -8.04 -16.84
N HIS A 185 18.84 -7.82 -15.52
CA HIS A 185 20.01 -8.02 -14.68
C HIS A 185 19.69 -8.88 -13.47
N CYS A 186 20.42 -9.99 -13.33
CA CYS A 186 20.46 -10.78 -12.11
C CYS A 186 21.75 -10.47 -11.37
N ALA A 187 21.68 -10.44 -10.04
CA ALA A 187 22.83 -10.29 -9.15
C ALA A 187 23.64 -11.59 -9.02
#